data_AF-A0AA92C4M2-F1
#
_entry.id   AF-A0AA92C4M2-F1
#
_cell.length_a   1.000
_cell.length_b   1.000
_cell.length_c   1.000
_cell.angle_alpha   90.00
_cell.angle_beta   90.00
_cell.angle_gamma   90.00
#
_symmetry.space_group_name_H-M   'P 1'
#
loop_
_entity.id
_entity.type
_entity.pdbx_description
1 polymer ?
#
loop_
_entity_poly.entity_id
_entity_poly.type
_entity_poly.pdbx_seq_one_letter_code
_entity_poly.pdbx_strand_id
1 'polypeptide(L)' 'MRISFPSPAPTLGDDIEEALRSVAQELGYSREQLLRVIVREWLEQNAYLPVLDQNDEGEADGNP' A
#
# COMPACT_ATOMS: atom_id res chain seq x y z
N MET A 1 0.03 10.23 39.10
CA MET A 1 -0.18 9.21 38.05
C MET A 1 -0.53 9.93 36.77
N ARG A 2 0.35 9.98 35.76
CA ARG A 2 0.01 10.55 34.44
C ARG A 2 -0.54 9.43 33.58
N ILE A 3 -1.83 9.51 33.27
CA ILE A 3 -2.48 8.61 32.31
C ILE A 3 -2.07 9.12 30.93
N SER A 4 -1.14 8.41 30.27
CA SER A 4 -0.82 8.67 28.88
C SER A 4 -1.90 8.00 28.04
N PHE A 5 -2.76 8.79 27.41
CA PHE A 5 -3.62 8.26 26.36
C PHE A 5 -2.73 7.98 25.14
N PRO A 6 -2.91 6.84 24.44
CA PRO A 6 -2.29 6.68 23.15
C PRO A 6 -2.74 7.85 22.28
N SER A 7 -1.79 8.54 21.63
CA SER A 7 -2.14 9.53 20.61
C SER A 7 -3.06 8.84 19.60
N PRO A 8 -4.18 9.45 19.18
CA PRO A 8 -4.97 8.91 18.10
C PRO A 8 -4.02 8.65 16.91
N ALA A 9 -4.13 7.47 16.32
CA ALA A 9 -3.38 7.15 15.12
C ALA A 9 -3.68 8.22 14.05
N PRO A 10 -2.70 8.62 13.22
CA PRO A 10 -2.98 9.51 12.11
C PRO A 10 -4.05 8.87 11.22
N THR A 11 -5.15 9.60 11.00
CA THR A 11 -6.22 9.20 10.08
C THR A 11 -5.99 9.86 8.73
N LEU A 12 -6.60 9.31 7.69
CA LEU A 12 -6.55 9.88 6.34
C LEU A 12 -7.45 11.12 6.17
N GLY A 13 -8.29 11.44 7.16
CA GLY A 13 -9.38 12.41 7.02
C GLY A 13 -10.66 11.73 6.54
N ASP A 14 -11.81 12.23 7.00
CA ASP A 14 -13.12 11.59 6.75
C ASP A 14 -13.50 11.64 5.26
N ASP A 15 -13.15 12.73 4.58
CA ASP A 15 -13.35 12.93 3.13
C ASP A 15 -12.54 11.94 2.30
N ILE A 16 -11.27 11.73 2.66
CA ILE A 16 -10.41 10.75 1.98
C ILE A 16 -10.87 9.32 2.28
N GLU A 17 -11.29 9.02 3.50
CA GLU A 17 -11.84 7.70 3.87
C GLU A 17 -13.12 7.39 3.09
N GLU A 18 -14.00 8.36 2.89
CA GLU A 18 -15.23 8.20 2.10
C GLU A 18 -14.91 7.96 0.62
N ALA A 19 -14.05 8.79 0.02
CA ALA A 19 -13.63 8.64 -1.36
C ALA A 19 -12.97 7.27 -1.61
N LEU A 20 -12.07 6.85 -0.71
CA LEU A 20 -11.39 5.56 -0.79
C LEU A 20 -12.37 4.40 -0.71
N ARG A 21 -13.42 4.48 0.12
CA ARG A 21 -14.46 3.45 0.20
C ARG A 21 -15.31 3.39 -1.06
N SER A 22 -15.70 4.53 -1.62
CA SER A 22 -16.46 4.58 -2.88
C SER A 22 -15.69 3.91 -4.00
N VAL A 23 -14.43 4.30 -4.20
CA VAL A 23 -13.57 3.73 -5.24
C VAL A 23 -13.30 2.24 -5.01
N ALA A 24 -13.05 1.83 -3.77
CA ALA A 24 -12.85 0.43 -3.44
C ALA A 24 -14.09 -0.41 -3.78
N GLN A 25 -15.29 0.08 -3.45
CA GLN A 25 -16.55 -0.57 -3.77
C GLN A 25 -16.77 -0.68 -5.28
N GLU A 26 -16.53 0.40 -6.02
CA GLU A 26 -16.64 0.42 -7.49
C GLU A 26 -15.71 -0.58 -8.17
N LEU A 27 -14.51 -0.78 -7.62
CA LEU A 27 -13.51 -1.71 -8.15
C LEU A 27 -13.63 -3.14 -7.57
N GLY A 28 -14.55 -3.38 -6.64
CA GLY A 28 -14.71 -4.69 -5.99
C GLY A 28 -13.56 -5.06 -5.03
N TYR A 29 -12.84 -4.07 -4.51
CA TYR A 29 -11.76 -4.23 -3.54
C TYR A 29 -12.21 -3.89 -2.12
N SER A 30 -11.50 -4.45 -1.13
CA SER A 30 -11.53 -3.90 0.23
C SER A 30 -10.75 -2.58 0.30
N ARG A 31 -11.07 -1.74 1.29
CA ARG A 31 -10.30 -0.53 1.60
C ARG A 31 -8.80 -0.83 1.75
N GLU A 32 -8.47 -1.89 2.47
CA GLU A 32 -7.10 -2.32 2.75
C GLU A 32 -6.39 -2.79 1.47
N GLN A 33 -7.11 -3.49 0.58
CA GLN A 33 -6.59 -3.89 -0.73
C GLN A 33 -6.26 -2.67 -1.59
N LEU A 34 -7.18 -1.71 -1.69
CA LEU A 34 -6.96 -0.50 -2.46
C LEU A 34 -5.80 0.33 -1.92
N LEU A 35 -5.66 0.47 -0.60
CA LEU A 35 -4.50 1.14 0.01
C LEU A 35 -3.19 0.44 -0.32
N ARG A 36 -3.16 -0.90 -0.29
CA ARG A 36 -1.96 -1.65 -0.67
C ARG A 36 -1.56 -1.39 -2.12
N VAL A 37 -2.53 -1.31 -3.03
CA VAL A 37 -2.29 -0.95 -4.43
C VAL A 37 -1.72 0.46 -4.52
N ILE A 38 -2.40 1.47 -3.96
CA ILE A 38 -1.97 2.87 -4.03
C ILE A 38 -0.54 3.05 -3.49
N VAL A 39 -0.24 2.48 -2.32
CA VAL A 39 1.08 2.60 -1.70
C VAL A 39 2.15 1.88 -2.51
N ARG A 40 1.86 0.69 -3.04
CA ARG A 40 2.80 -0.06 -3.90
C ARG A 40 3.14 0.73 -5.16
N GLU A 41 2.13 1.17 -5.90
CA GLU A 41 2.31 1.92 -7.15
C GLU A 41 3.07 3.23 -6.88
N TRP A 42 2.75 3.94 -5.79
CA TRP A 42 3.48 5.14 -5.40
C TRP A 42 4.97 4.84 -5.12
N LEU A 43 5.27 3.77 -4.37
CA LEU A 43 6.64 3.39 -4.04
C LEU A 43 7.45 2.94 -5.26
N GLU A 44 6.83 2.23 -6.20
CA GLU A 44 7.45 1.81 -7.47
C GLU A 44 7.77 3.04 -8.34
N GLN A 45 6.83 3.98 -8.50
CA GLN A 45 7.04 5.21 -9.28
C GLN A 45 8.07 6.16 -8.66
N ASN A 46 8.21 6.15 -7.33
CA ASN A 46 9.20 6.98 -6.62
C ASN A 46 10.52 6.23 -6.35
N ALA A 47 10.72 5.06 -6.97
CA ALA A 47 11.94 4.23 -6.89
C ALA A 47 12.37 3.83 -5.46
N TYR A 48 11.43 3.76 -4.52
CA TYR A 48 11.68 3.26 -3.15
C TYR A 48 11.57 1.74 -3.05
N LEU A 49 10.90 1.10 -4.00
CA LEU A 49 10.90 -0.35 -4.16
C LEU A 49 11.61 -0.71 -5.48
N PRO A 50 12.45 -1.77 -5.51
CA PRO A 50 12.88 -2.34 -6.77
C PRO A 50 11.61 -2.76 -7.52
N VAL A 51 11.44 -2.26 -8.75
CA VAL A 51 10.41 -2.77 -9.65
C VAL A 51 10.78 -4.24 -9.89
N LEU A 52 10.09 -5.15 -9.21
CA LEU A 52 10.19 -6.58 -9.50
C LEU A 52 9.54 -6.75 -10.87
N ASP A 53 10.36 -6.88 -11.90
CA ASP A 53 9.88 -7.30 -13.21
C ASP A 53 9.28 -8.69 -13.02
N GLN A 54 7.95 -8.79 -13.07
CA GLN A 54 7.23 -10.04 -12.83
C GLN A 54 7.46 -11.09 -13.93
N ASN A 55 8.29 -10.77 -14.95
CA ASN A 55 8.72 -11.69 -16.00
C ASN A 55 10.16 -12.20 -15.82
N ASP A 56 10.91 -11.74 -14.82
CA ASP A 56 12.24 -12.26 -14.56
C ASP A 56 12.12 -13.54 -13.73
N GLU A 57 11.73 -14.63 -14.40
CA GLU A 57 11.98 -16.00 -13.94
C GLU A 57 13.51 -16.18 -13.90
N GLY A 58 14.13 -15.69 -12.82
CA GLY A 58 15.56 -15.73 -12.61
C GLY A 58 16.09 -17.17 -12.66
N GLU A 59 16.54 -17.58 -13.84
CA GLU A 59 17.39 -18.73 -14.07
C GLU A 59 18.71 -18.46 -13.36
N ALA A 60 18.78 -18.85 -12.09
CA ALA A 60 20.04 -18.84 -11.34
C ALA A 60 20.88 -20.04 -11.79
N ASP A 61 21.49 -19.96 -12.98
CA ASP A 61 22.60 -20.83 -13.36
C ASP A 61 23.86 -20.38 -12.61
N GLY A 62 23.98 -20.87 -11.37
CA GLY A 62 25.22 -20.79 -10.60
C GLY A 62 26.18 -21.89 -11.03
N ASN A 63 26.98 -21.62 -12.06
CA ASN A 63 28.18 -22.41 -12.40
C ASN A 63 29.30 -22.13 -11.36
N PRO A 64 30.16 -23.11 -11.02
CA PRO A 64 30.61 -23.44 -9.64
C PRO A 64 31.69 -22.56 -9.03
#